data_AF-A0A2G2ZXE3-F1
#
_entry.id   AF-A0A2G2ZXE3-F1
#
_cell.length_a   1.000
_cell.length_b   1.000
_cell.length_c   1.000
_cell.angle_alpha   90.00
_cell.angle_beta   90.00
_cell.angle_gamma   90.00
#
_symmetry.space_group_name_H-M   'P 1'
#
loop_
_entity.id
_entity.type
_entity.pdbx_description
1 polymer ?
#
loop_
_entity_poly.entity_id
_entity_poly.type
_entity_poly.pdbx_seq_one_letter_code
_entity_poly.pdbx_strand_id
1 'polypeptide(L)'
;MVKYVRPSTTNNEESFKYRGTRRYIKNNLFTKVGMDKNNPYKYEITKYFYTALNIPSKIEKVNESNWIRFVGVATDEGKVAFGRKDILISWRGTETITEFYDDSNRSLVQPTKILAENMDNIIVDGGFYSIYNSLNEALDFNRITSTGDQVQINFFLFFEEVTRLLKLYNKEEVSITVTGHSLGASLATLCAVDTVVNQINKEFPVTTFVFVCH
;
A
#
# COMPACT_ATOMS: atom_id res chain seq x y z
N MET A 1 -11.13 10.32 11.34
CA MET A 1 -11.79 9.13 10.75
C MET A 1 -10.78 8.47 9.81
N VAL A 2 -10.39 7.22 10.08
CA VAL A 2 -9.35 6.51 9.31
C VAL A 2 -9.97 5.95 8.02
N LYS A 3 -9.36 6.20 6.87
CA LYS A 3 -9.87 5.78 5.55
C LYS A 3 -9.13 4.54 5.06
N TYR A 4 -9.80 3.40 4.99
CA TYR A 4 -9.24 2.15 4.46
C TYR A 4 -9.90 1.73 3.13
N VAL A 5 -9.15 1.01 2.29
CA VAL A 5 -9.57 0.46 0.99
C VAL A 5 -10.60 -0.67 1.17
N ARG A 6 -11.89 -0.38 0.95
CA ARG A 6 -12.96 -1.39 1.04
C ARG A 6 -12.99 -2.33 -0.18
N PRO A 7 -13.59 -3.53 -0.04
CA PRO A 7 -13.97 -4.39 -1.17
C PRO A 7 -14.68 -3.70 -2.33
N SER A 8 -15.49 -2.68 -2.03
CA SER A 8 -16.21 -1.89 -3.03
C SER A 8 -15.32 -1.10 -4.01
N THR A 9 -14.01 -0.98 -3.73
CA THR A 9 -13.06 -0.27 -4.60
C THR A 9 -12.34 -1.16 -5.60
N THR A 10 -12.52 -2.46 -5.48
CA THR A 10 -11.91 -3.48 -6.33
C THR A 10 -12.97 -4.07 -7.26
N ASN A 11 -12.58 -4.40 -8.49
CA ASN A 11 -13.45 -5.12 -9.40
C ASN A 11 -13.47 -6.61 -9.02
N ASN A 12 -14.64 -7.07 -8.56
CA ASN A 12 -14.88 -8.46 -8.12
C ASN A 12 -15.82 -9.23 -9.06
N GLU A 13 -16.17 -8.67 -10.21
CA GLU A 13 -17.06 -9.31 -11.19
C GLU A 13 -16.42 -10.59 -11.78
N GLU A 14 -17.23 -11.62 -12.04
CA GLU A 14 -16.80 -12.94 -12.53
C GLU A 14 -16.17 -12.90 -13.93
N SER A 15 -16.26 -11.77 -14.65
CA SER A 15 -15.51 -11.59 -15.88
C SER A 15 -14.02 -11.47 -15.56
N PHE A 16 -13.28 -12.56 -15.79
CA PHE A 16 -11.84 -12.71 -15.52
C PHE A 16 -11.00 -11.48 -15.85
N LYS A 17 -11.29 -10.81 -16.97
CA LYS A 17 -10.49 -9.71 -17.56
C LYS A 17 -10.23 -8.50 -16.65
N TYR A 18 -11.03 -8.27 -15.60
CA TYR A 18 -10.92 -7.07 -14.77
C TYR A 18 -10.80 -7.37 -13.27
N ARG A 19 -10.68 -8.63 -12.88
CA ARG A 19 -10.67 -9.01 -11.46
C ARG A 19 -9.45 -8.44 -10.76
N GLY A 20 -9.59 -7.95 -9.52
CA GLY A 20 -8.46 -7.41 -8.74
C GLY A 20 -7.94 -6.03 -9.18
N THR A 21 -8.49 -5.46 -10.26
CA THR A 21 -8.18 -4.09 -10.70
C THR A 21 -8.97 -3.04 -9.90
N ARG A 22 -8.48 -1.79 -9.92
CA ARG A 22 -9.21 -0.64 -9.34
C ARG A 22 -10.53 -0.43 -10.08
N ARG A 23 -11.63 -0.26 -9.34
CA ARG A 23 -12.96 0.05 -9.91
C ARG A 23 -13.11 1.52 -10.31
N TYR A 24 -12.37 2.41 -9.65
CA TYR A 24 -12.52 3.86 -9.79
C TYR A 24 -11.18 4.55 -10.09
N ILE A 25 -11.24 5.64 -10.87
CA ILE A 25 -10.07 6.48 -11.15
C ILE A 25 -9.74 7.35 -9.93
N LYS A 26 -8.53 7.91 -9.88
CA LYS A 26 -8.03 8.68 -8.73
C LYS A 26 -9.00 9.80 -8.30
N ASN A 27 -9.48 10.57 -9.27
CA ASN A 27 -10.28 11.78 -9.02
C ASN A 27 -11.70 11.52 -8.53
N ASN A 28 -12.20 10.28 -8.60
CA ASN A 28 -13.57 9.97 -8.19
C ASN A 28 -13.68 8.85 -7.16
N LEU A 29 -12.57 8.29 -6.67
CA LEU A 29 -12.59 7.21 -5.70
C LEU A 29 -13.45 7.57 -4.49
N PHE A 30 -13.11 8.65 -3.77
CA PHE A 30 -13.78 9.03 -2.53
C PHE A 30 -15.27 9.36 -2.72
N THR A 31 -15.63 10.00 -3.84
CA THR A 31 -17.02 10.27 -4.17
C THR A 31 -17.78 8.97 -4.47
N LYS A 32 -17.18 8.06 -5.25
CA LYS A 32 -17.82 6.80 -5.65
C LYS A 32 -17.97 5.81 -4.51
N VAL A 33 -17.09 5.85 -3.51
CA VAL A 33 -17.24 5.05 -2.28
C VAL A 33 -18.07 5.74 -1.19
N GLY A 34 -18.67 6.90 -1.49
CA GLY A 34 -19.50 7.64 -0.53
C GLY A 34 -18.72 8.25 0.63
N MET A 35 -17.39 8.41 0.51
CA MET A 35 -16.53 9.01 1.54
C MET A 35 -16.35 10.52 1.38
N ASP A 36 -16.97 11.12 0.37
CA ASP A 36 -16.89 12.56 0.09
C ASP A 36 -18.01 13.37 0.75
N LYS A 37 -19.24 12.83 0.76
CA LYS A 37 -20.42 13.53 1.30
C LYS A 37 -20.33 13.68 2.81
N ASN A 38 -20.53 14.91 3.30
CA ASN A 38 -20.50 15.27 4.73
C ASN A 38 -19.18 14.89 5.45
N ASN A 39 -18.08 14.79 4.70
CA ASN A 39 -16.77 14.48 5.25
C ASN A 39 -15.82 15.69 5.08
N PRO A 40 -15.44 16.38 6.16
CA PRO A 40 -14.51 17.51 6.07
C PRO A 40 -13.05 17.06 5.85
N TYR A 41 -12.74 15.78 6.08
CA TYR A 41 -11.40 15.22 5.93
C TYR A 41 -11.13 14.83 4.47
N LYS A 42 -10.87 15.82 3.63
CA LYS A 42 -10.67 15.65 2.18
C LYS A 42 -9.23 15.24 1.85
N TYR A 43 -9.10 14.29 0.92
CA TYR A 43 -7.83 13.88 0.35
C TYR A 43 -7.93 13.85 -1.17
N GLU A 44 -6.82 14.08 -1.83
CA GLU A 44 -6.61 13.79 -3.24
C GLU A 44 -5.68 12.58 -3.37
N ILE A 45 -6.01 11.65 -4.26
CA ILE A 45 -5.16 10.49 -4.54
C ILE A 45 -4.10 10.88 -5.54
N THR A 46 -2.84 10.73 -5.16
CA THR A 46 -1.71 11.09 -6.01
C THR A 46 -1.27 9.90 -6.84
N LYS A 47 -1.22 8.70 -6.23
CA LYS A 47 -0.70 7.50 -6.90
C LYS A 47 -1.40 6.21 -6.44
N TYR A 48 -1.61 5.32 -7.40
CA TYR A 48 -2.02 3.93 -7.18
C TYR A 48 -0.85 2.99 -7.40
N PHE A 49 -0.81 1.91 -6.62
CA PHE A 49 0.24 0.91 -6.70
C PHE A 49 -0.36 -0.49 -6.85
N TYR A 50 0.37 -1.34 -7.53
CA TYR A 50 -0.06 -2.67 -7.91
C TYR A 50 0.95 -3.72 -7.50
N THR A 51 0.49 -4.95 -7.31
CA THR A 51 1.31 -6.15 -7.10
C THR A 51 1.07 -7.13 -8.24
N ALA A 52 2.11 -7.81 -8.73
CA ALA A 52 1.90 -9.04 -9.47
C ALA A 52 1.99 -10.17 -8.48
N LEU A 53 0.83 -10.55 -7.96
CA LEU A 53 0.72 -11.79 -7.23
C LEU A 53 0.76 -12.92 -8.28
N ASN A 54 1.95 -13.45 -8.54
CA ASN A 54 2.07 -14.79 -9.11
C ASN A 54 1.66 -15.80 -8.02
N ILE A 55 0.40 -15.79 -7.61
CA ILE A 55 -0.14 -16.82 -6.74
C ILE A 55 -0.26 -18.07 -7.61
N PRO A 56 0.47 -19.15 -7.33
CA PRO A 56 0.22 -20.43 -7.97
C PRO A 56 -1.08 -20.99 -7.39
N SER A 57 -2.21 -20.45 -7.82
CA SER A 57 -3.48 -21.07 -7.49
C SER A 57 -3.51 -22.43 -8.20
N LYS A 58 -3.89 -23.50 -7.48
CA LYS A 58 -4.07 -24.84 -8.07
C LYS A 58 -5.11 -24.88 -9.21
N ILE A 59 -5.77 -23.76 -9.50
CA ILE A 59 -6.87 -23.69 -10.44
C ILE A 59 -6.54 -22.79 -11.65
N GLU A 60 -5.70 -21.77 -11.55
CA GLU A 60 -5.38 -20.90 -12.71
C GLU A 60 -4.14 -20.01 -12.49
N LYS A 61 -3.31 -19.91 -13.55
CA LYS A 61 -2.28 -18.86 -13.70
C LYS A 61 -2.96 -17.55 -14.07
N VAL A 62 -3.33 -16.74 -13.09
CA VAL A 62 -3.82 -15.39 -13.34
C VAL A 62 -2.63 -14.43 -13.33
N ASN A 63 -2.10 -14.11 -14.53
CA ASN A 63 -1.07 -13.07 -14.71
C ASN A 63 -1.72 -11.67 -14.64
N GLU A 64 -2.31 -11.30 -13.50
CA GLU A 64 -2.98 -10.00 -13.36
C GLU A 64 -2.35 -9.14 -12.26
N SER A 65 -2.07 -7.89 -12.64
CA SER A 65 -1.56 -6.86 -11.75
C SER A 65 -2.69 -6.38 -10.84
N ASN A 66 -2.68 -6.83 -9.59
CA ASN A 66 -3.71 -6.52 -8.59
C ASN A 66 -3.41 -5.19 -7.93
N TRP A 67 -4.41 -4.32 -7.84
CA TRP A 67 -4.28 -3.07 -7.10
C TRP A 67 -4.18 -3.37 -5.60
N ILE A 68 -3.13 -2.86 -4.93
CA ILE A 68 -2.78 -3.25 -3.55
C ILE A 68 -2.74 -2.08 -2.58
N ARG A 69 -2.45 -0.86 -3.03
CA ARG A 69 -2.46 0.33 -2.17
C ARG A 69 -2.60 1.63 -2.96
N PHE A 70 -2.84 2.71 -2.24
CA PHE A 70 -2.78 4.07 -2.77
C PHE A 70 -2.09 5.03 -1.81
N VAL A 71 -1.54 6.10 -2.37
CA VAL A 71 -1.08 7.28 -1.62
C VAL A 71 -2.01 8.44 -1.96
N GLY A 72 -2.48 9.12 -0.93
CA GLY A 72 -3.23 10.36 -1.04
C GLY A 72 -2.66 11.42 -0.10
N VAL A 73 -3.00 12.68 -0.36
CA VAL A 73 -2.59 13.81 0.46
C VAL A 73 -3.81 14.66 0.80
N ALA A 74 -3.86 15.18 2.01
CA ALA A 74 -4.93 16.07 2.44
C ALA A 74 -4.98 17.30 1.53
N THR A 75 -6.17 17.62 1.02
CA THR A 75 -6.38 18.86 0.26
C THR A 75 -6.23 20.07 1.20
N ASP A 76 -6.34 21.29 0.70
CA ASP A 76 -6.31 22.46 1.59
C ASP A 76 -7.54 22.52 2.51
N GLU A 77 -8.71 22.13 2.01
CA GLU A 77 -9.90 21.93 2.86
C GLU A 77 -9.66 20.84 3.92
N GLY A 78 -9.12 19.69 3.51
CA GLY A 78 -8.79 18.61 4.43
C GLY A 78 -7.78 19.02 5.49
N LYS A 79 -6.73 19.78 5.11
CA LYS A 79 -5.72 20.32 6.02
C LYS A 79 -6.34 21.17 7.11
N VAL A 80 -7.31 22.04 6.77
CA VAL A 80 -8.01 22.86 7.78
C VAL A 80 -8.70 21.96 8.81
N ALA A 81 -9.34 20.87 8.38
CA ALA A 81 -9.98 19.91 9.29
C ALA A 81 -8.98 19.08 10.11
N PHE A 82 -7.81 18.75 9.53
CA PHE A 82 -6.76 17.97 10.19
C PHE A 82 -5.83 18.79 11.10
N GLY A 83 -5.76 20.10 10.89
CA GLY A 83 -4.76 20.99 11.47
C GLY A 83 -3.36 20.87 10.83
N ARG A 84 -3.17 19.95 9.87
CA ARG A 84 -1.87 19.63 9.26
C ARG A 84 -2.04 18.97 7.88
N LYS A 85 -0.99 18.95 7.08
CA LYS A 85 -0.96 18.29 5.77
C LYS A 85 -0.68 16.80 5.95
N ASP A 86 -1.73 15.99 6.01
CA ASP A 86 -1.59 14.54 6.19
C ASP A 86 -1.38 13.80 4.85
N ILE A 87 -0.38 12.93 4.81
CA ILE A 87 -0.15 11.97 3.72
C ILE A 87 -0.75 10.62 4.16
N LEU A 88 -1.76 10.15 3.44
CA LEU A 88 -2.43 8.89 3.69
C LEU A 88 -1.86 7.79 2.78
N ILE A 89 -1.43 6.70 3.40
CA ILE A 89 -1.05 5.45 2.74
C ILE A 89 -2.08 4.40 3.15
N SER A 90 -2.93 3.97 2.21
CA SER A 90 -3.92 2.93 2.48
C SER A 90 -3.60 1.67 1.70
N TRP A 91 -3.38 0.59 2.43
CA TRP A 91 -3.25 -0.76 1.91
C TRP A 91 -4.61 -1.41 1.75
N ARG A 92 -4.75 -2.29 0.76
CA ARG A 92 -5.88 -3.19 0.57
C ARG A 92 -5.65 -4.47 1.37
N GLY A 93 -6.72 -5.05 1.88
CA GLY A 93 -6.77 -6.40 2.45
C GLY A 93 -7.20 -7.45 1.43
N THR A 94 -7.48 -8.65 1.93
CA THR A 94 -7.83 -9.82 1.13
C THR A 94 -9.22 -9.68 0.52
N GLU A 95 -9.36 -9.99 -0.77
CA GLU A 95 -10.67 -10.04 -1.46
C GLU A 95 -11.09 -11.49 -1.77
N THR A 96 -10.14 -12.38 -2.04
CA THR A 96 -10.42 -13.79 -2.32
C THR A 96 -9.69 -14.72 -1.36
N ILE A 97 -10.41 -15.74 -0.89
CA ILE A 97 -9.92 -16.80 0.00
C ILE A 97 -8.69 -17.54 -0.59
N THR A 98 -8.48 -17.51 -1.91
CA THR A 98 -7.30 -18.07 -2.57
C THR A 98 -6.04 -17.22 -2.44
N GLU A 99 -6.14 -15.90 -2.18
CA GLU A 99 -5.01 -15.06 -1.76
C GLU A 99 -4.54 -15.44 -0.35
N PHE A 100 -5.45 -15.96 0.48
CA PHE A 100 -5.20 -16.42 1.85
C PHE A 100 -4.65 -17.86 1.89
N TYR A 101 -4.88 -18.71 0.88
CA TYR A 101 -4.50 -20.14 1.00
C TYR A 101 -3.00 -20.45 0.87
N ASP A 102 -2.17 -19.46 0.52
CA ASP A 102 -0.71 -19.53 0.69
C ASP A 102 -0.26 -19.08 2.12
N ASP A 103 -1.18 -18.58 2.97
CA ASP A 103 -0.96 -18.25 4.41
C ASP A 103 -0.69 -19.48 5.30
N SER A 104 -0.58 -20.68 4.73
CA SER A 104 -0.19 -21.86 5.51
C SER A 104 1.32 -21.99 5.71
N ASN A 105 2.12 -21.16 5.05
CA ASN A 105 3.56 -21.09 5.32
C ASN A 105 3.84 -20.13 6.49
N ARG A 106 3.53 -20.58 7.72
CA ARG A 106 3.79 -19.90 9.00
C ARG A 106 5.29 -19.79 9.34
N SER A 107 6.14 -19.62 8.34
CA SER A 107 7.57 -19.46 8.56
C SER A 107 7.84 -18.05 9.04
N LEU A 108 8.58 -17.96 10.14
CA LEU A 108 9.10 -16.69 10.62
C LEU A 108 10.43 -16.44 9.91
N VAL A 109 10.57 -15.27 9.28
CA VAL A 109 11.73 -14.91 8.48
C VAL A 109 12.32 -13.58 8.97
N GLN A 110 13.61 -13.39 8.76
CA GLN A 110 14.25 -12.10 9.05
C GLN A 110 13.92 -11.08 7.95
N PRO A 111 13.49 -9.86 8.30
CA PRO A 111 13.13 -8.85 7.32
C PRO A 111 14.38 -8.08 6.78
N THR A 112 15.34 -8.81 6.22
CA THR A 112 16.67 -8.29 5.78
C THR A 112 16.66 -7.18 4.72
N LYS A 113 15.56 -7.01 3.96
CA LYS A 113 15.41 -5.90 2.99
C LYS A 113 14.87 -4.62 3.64
N ILE A 114 14.35 -4.71 4.88
CA ILE A 114 13.80 -3.58 5.65
C ILE A 114 14.79 -3.17 6.74
N LEU A 115 15.35 -4.15 7.45
CA LEU A 115 16.27 -3.93 8.57
C LEU A 115 17.73 -4.10 8.12
N ALA A 116 18.61 -3.31 8.71
CA ALA A 116 20.05 -3.43 8.52
C ALA A 116 20.56 -4.80 9.01
N GLU A 117 21.67 -5.25 8.39
CA GLU A 117 22.46 -6.37 8.88
C GLU A 117 22.80 -6.12 10.37
N ASN A 118 22.67 -7.14 11.23
CA ASN A 118 22.83 -7.13 12.70
C ASN A 118 21.56 -6.95 13.57
N MET A 119 20.35 -7.00 13.00
CA MET A 119 19.08 -7.06 13.76
C MET A 119 18.50 -8.50 13.80
N ASP A 120 19.37 -9.48 14.09
CA ASP A 120 19.12 -10.90 13.88
C ASP A 120 18.02 -11.50 14.79
N ASN A 121 17.62 -10.76 15.83
CA ASN A 121 16.59 -11.15 16.78
C ASN A 121 15.16 -10.75 16.34
N ILE A 122 15.02 -10.03 15.23
CA ILE A 122 13.71 -9.60 14.72
C ILE A 122 13.26 -10.53 13.61
N ILE A 123 12.07 -11.09 13.79
CA ILE A 123 11.42 -11.99 12.84
C ILE A 123 10.00 -11.50 12.55
N VAL A 124 9.56 -11.72 11.32
CA VAL A 124 8.23 -11.37 10.82
C VAL A 124 7.60 -12.56 10.13
N ASP A 125 6.29 -12.53 9.94
CA ASP A 125 5.59 -13.53 9.13
C ASP A 125 6.10 -13.52 7.68
N GLY A 126 6.53 -14.68 7.19
CA GLY A 126 7.13 -14.85 5.87
C GLY A 126 6.15 -14.61 4.72
N GLY A 127 4.86 -14.89 4.89
CA GLY A 127 3.83 -14.61 3.90
C GLY A 127 3.65 -13.11 3.71
N PHE A 128 3.41 -12.39 4.82
CA PHE A 128 3.26 -10.92 4.77
C PHE A 128 4.52 -10.23 4.28
N TYR A 129 5.70 -10.67 4.73
CA TYR A 129 6.98 -10.14 4.27
C TYR A 129 7.22 -10.42 2.80
N SER A 130 6.90 -11.62 2.29
CA SER A 130 6.99 -11.95 0.88
C SER A 130 6.08 -11.07 0.02
N ILE A 131 4.84 -10.84 0.43
CA ILE A 131 3.92 -9.93 -0.28
C ILE A 131 4.47 -8.50 -0.26
N TYR A 132 4.99 -8.05 0.88
CA TYR A 132 5.59 -6.73 1.01
C TYR A 132 6.84 -6.56 0.12
N ASN A 133 7.68 -7.60 0.03
CA ASN A 133 8.95 -7.59 -0.69
C ASN A 133 8.90 -8.00 -2.16
N SER A 134 7.89 -8.74 -2.58
CA SER A 134 7.64 -9.00 -4.02
C SER A 134 7.40 -7.69 -4.77
N LEU A 135 7.10 -6.61 -4.05
CA LEU A 135 7.03 -5.24 -4.55
C LEU A 135 8.41 -4.56 -4.66
N ASN A 136 9.46 -5.16 -4.08
CA ASN A 136 10.82 -4.62 -3.86
C ASN A 136 11.92 -5.28 -4.72
N GLU A 137 11.62 -6.32 -5.51
CA GLU A 137 12.61 -6.95 -6.40
C GLU A 137 12.75 -6.20 -7.72
N ALA A 138 13.66 -5.22 -7.74
CA ALA A 138 14.11 -4.53 -8.96
C ALA A 138 15.56 -4.01 -8.88
N LEU A 139 16.38 -4.56 -7.99
CA LEU A 139 17.77 -4.09 -7.89
C LEU A 139 18.68 -4.58 -9.01
N ASP A 140 18.25 -5.60 -9.77
CA ASP A 140 18.89 -5.98 -11.01
C ASP A 140 17.87 -5.82 -12.14
N PHE A 141 17.98 -4.75 -12.93
CA PHE A 141 17.97 -4.80 -14.40
C PHE A 141 17.78 -3.40 -14.98
N ASN A 142 18.86 -2.89 -15.58
CA ASN A 142 18.77 -2.01 -16.74
C ASN A 142 17.83 -2.64 -17.78
N ARG A 143 16.57 -2.22 -17.86
CA ARG A 143 15.73 -2.32 -19.06
C ARG A 143 14.36 -1.69 -18.85
N ILE A 144 14.15 -0.55 -19.48
CA ILE A 144 12.82 -0.10 -19.91
C ILE A 144 12.51 -0.88 -21.20
N THR A 145 11.33 -1.49 -21.36
CA THR A 145 10.37 -1.19 -22.45
C THR A 145 9.29 -2.28 -22.61
N SER A 146 8.07 -1.77 -22.85
CA SER A 146 6.91 -2.39 -23.52
C SER A 146 6.01 -3.35 -22.72
N THR A 147 4.83 -2.81 -22.36
CA THR A 147 3.52 -3.48 -22.17
C THR A 147 3.39 -4.69 -21.22
N GLY A 148 4.47 -5.15 -20.57
CA GLY A 148 4.46 -6.16 -19.50
C GLY A 148 5.15 -5.72 -18.20
N ASP A 149 5.79 -4.54 -18.18
CA ASP A 149 6.72 -4.09 -17.12
C ASP A 149 6.06 -3.40 -15.91
N GLN A 150 4.75 -3.58 -15.68
CA GLN A 150 4.03 -2.87 -14.61
C GLN A 150 4.42 -3.36 -13.19
N VAL A 151 5.16 -4.47 -13.11
CA VAL A 151 5.36 -5.26 -11.90
C VAL A 151 6.55 -4.79 -11.06
N GLN A 152 7.67 -4.47 -11.70
CA GLN A 152 8.97 -4.36 -11.02
C GLN A 152 9.24 -2.97 -10.39
N ILE A 153 8.40 -1.95 -10.61
CA ILE A 153 8.75 -0.57 -10.23
C ILE A 153 8.06 -0.10 -8.92
N ASN A 154 7.27 -0.93 -8.23
CA ASN A 154 6.26 -0.42 -7.28
C ASN A 154 6.78 0.04 -5.90
N PHE A 155 7.86 -0.53 -5.34
CA PHE A 155 8.40 -0.12 -4.03
C PHE A 155 9.23 1.17 -4.10
N PHE A 156 10.22 1.24 -4.99
CA PHE A 156 10.98 2.47 -5.20
C PHE A 156 10.06 3.64 -5.58
N LEU A 157 9.09 3.41 -6.49
CA LEU A 157 8.09 4.43 -6.86
C LEU A 157 7.18 4.85 -5.70
N PHE A 158 7.05 4.03 -4.65
CA PHE A 158 6.28 4.35 -3.46
C PHE A 158 7.05 5.30 -2.56
N PHE A 159 8.29 4.96 -2.19
CA PHE A 159 9.10 5.85 -1.38
C PHE A 159 9.49 7.12 -2.13
N GLU A 160 9.65 7.06 -3.45
CA GLU A 160 9.79 8.26 -4.28
C GLU A 160 8.56 9.17 -4.14
N GLU A 161 7.35 8.62 -4.21
CA GLU A 161 6.12 9.41 -4.11
C GLU A 161 5.92 10.02 -2.72
N VAL A 162 6.15 9.25 -1.65
CA VAL A 162 6.10 9.78 -0.28
C VAL A 162 7.16 10.86 -0.09
N THR A 163 8.39 10.60 -0.51
CA THR A 163 9.50 11.57 -0.44
C THR A 163 9.20 12.83 -1.26
N ARG A 164 8.58 12.69 -2.44
CA ARG A 164 8.16 13.81 -3.29
C ARG A 164 7.13 14.68 -2.56
N LEU A 165 6.14 14.09 -1.91
CA LEU A 165 5.13 14.81 -1.13
C LEU A 165 5.76 15.50 0.10
N LEU A 166 6.62 14.81 0.85
CA LEU A 166 7.33 15.40 1.99
C LEU A 166 8.18 16.61 1.57
N LYS A 167 8.86 16.53 0.42
CA LYS A 167 9.61 17.67 -0.13
C LYS A 167 8.69 18.81 -0.58
N LEU A 168 7.58 18.48 -1.22
CA LEU A 168 6.62 19.47 -1.73
C LEU A 168 5.99 20.29 -0.60
N TYR A 169 5.72 19.65 0.54
CA TYR A 169 5.04 20.26 1.69
C TYR A 169 5.97 20.53 2.88
N ASN A 170 7.29 20.63 2.66
CA ASN A 170 8.28 20.78 3.73
C ASN A 170 8.20 22.08 4.53
N LYS A 171 7.38 23.04 4.10
CA LYS A 171 7.09 24.30 4.82
C LYS A 171 5.77 24.26 5.61
N GLU A 172 5.06 23.14 5.57
CA GLU A 172 3.83 22.91 6.31
C GLU A 172 4.09 21.93 7.46
N GLU A 173 3.17 21.88 8.43
CA GLU A 173 3.15 20.77 9.39
C GLU A 173 2.64 19.52 8.65
N VAL A 174 3.47 18.48 8.54
CA VAL A 174 3.17 17.26 7.78
C VAL A 174 3.11 16.05 8.70
N SER A 175 2.21 15.11 8.39
CA SER A 175 2.19 13.78 9.01
C SER A 175 2.02 12.70 7.96
N ILE A 176 2.40 11.47 8.32
CA ILE A 176 2.16 10.28 7.53
C ILE A 176 1.21 9.37 8.30
N THR A 177 0.07 9.04 7.69
CA THR A 177 -0.90 8.09 8.22
C THR A 177 -0.89 6.83 7.36
N VAL A 178 -0.61 5.68 7.96
CA VAL A 178 -0.66 4.37 7.28
C VAL A 178 -1.87 3.58 7.79
N THR A 179 -2.62 2.92 6.90
CA THR A 179 -3.80 2.16 7.33
C THR A 179 -4.07 0.95 6.45
N GLY A 180 -4.76 -0.02 7.04
CA GLY A 180 -4.99 -1.34 6.51
C GLY A 180 -6.00 -2.11 7.35
N HIS A 181 -6.66 -3.09 6.74
CA HIS A 181 -7.51 -4.06 7.43
C HIS A 181 -7.18 -5.47 6.94
N SER A 182 -7.23 -6.47 7.83
CA SER A 182 -6.86 -7.87 7.51
C SER A 182 -5.44 -7.93 6.92
N LEU A 183 -5.20 -8.56 5.76
CA LEU A 183 -3.89 -8.53 5.10
C LEU A 183 -3.29 -7.12 5.00
N GLY A 184 -4.13 -6.12 4.72
CA GLY A 184 -3.69 -4.73 4.63
C GLY A 184 -3.16 -4.18 5.95
N ALA A 185 -3.64 -4.68 7.10
CA ALA A 185 -3.16 -4.28 8.42
C ALA A 185 -1.71 -4.74 8.65
N SER A 186 -1.40 -5.98 8.30
CA SER A 186 -0.04 -6.52 8.39
C SER A 186 0.92 -5.74 7.47
N LEU A 187 0.50 -5.48 6.23
CA LEU A 187 1.28 -4.69 5.26
C LEU A 187 1.45 -3.23 5.69
N ALA A 188 0.41 -2.61 6.27
CA ALA A 188 0.48 -1.26 6.82
C ALA A 188 1.48 -1.17 7.98
N THR A 189 1.55 -2.21 8.82
CA THR A 189 2.49 -2.29 9.93
C THR A 189 3.93 -2.40 9.41
N LEU A 190 4.21 -3.31 8.47
CA LEU A 190 5.53 -3.42 7.82
C LEU A 190 5.93 -2.10 7.14
N CYS A 191 5.00 -1.48 6.41
CA CYS A 191 5.22 -0.19 5.74
C CYS A 191 5.62 0.92 6.71
N ALA A 192 4.98 0.99 7.89
CA ALA A 192 5.30 2.02 8.87
C ALA A 192 6.67 1.81 9.51
N VAL A 193 7.01 0.56 9.85
CA VAL A 193 8.34 0.20 10.37
C VAL A 193 9.42 0.56 9.35
N ASP A 194 9.25 0.15 8.10
CA ASP A 194 10.19 0.41 7.01
C ASP A 194 10.39 1.91 6.78
N THR A 195 9.29 2.68 6.76
CA THR A 195 9.34 4.15 6.62
C THR A 195 10.20 4.81 7.71
N VAL A 196 10.09 4.34 8.96
CA VAL A 196 10.82 4.90 10.10
C VAL A 196 12.26 4.41 10.16
N VAL A 197 12.49 3.10 9.99
CA VAL A 197 13.83 2.50 10.03
C VAL A 197 14.72 3.06 8.93
N ASN A 198 14.19 3.21 7.71
CA ASN A 198 14.91 3.78 6.58
C ASN A 198 14.85 5.32 6.53
N GLN A 199 14.37 5.96 7.60
CA GLN A 199 14.33 7.43 7.79
C GLN A 199 13.67 8.20 6.64
N ILE A 200 12.72 7.56 5.95
CA ILE A 200 11.99 8.18 4.83
C ILE A 200 11.15 9.34 5.32
N ASN A 201 10.63 9.24 6.55
CA ASN A 201 9.78 10.25 7.16
C ASN A 201 10.51 11.55 7.53
N LYS A 202 11.85 11.63 7.49
CA LYS A 202 12.63 12.86 7.74
C LYS A 202 12.09 13.70 8.91
N GLU A 203 11.86 13.06 10.05
CA GLU A 203 11.33 13.63 11.31
C GLU A 203 9.81 13.83 11.39
N PHE A 204 9.06 13.70 10.29
CA PHE A 204 7.60 13.77 10.34
C PHE A 204 6.99 12.54 11.04
N PRO A 205 5.95 12.72 11.87
CA PRO A 205 5.35 11.60 12.59
C PRO A 205 4.69 10.61 11.63
N VAL A 206 4.93 9.32 11.89
CA VAL A 206 4.25 8.20 11.21
C VAL A 206 3.27 7.59 12.19
N THR A 207 1.99 7.50 11.83
CA THR A 207 0.95 6.89 12.65
C THR A 207 0.24 5.79 11.86
N THR A 208 0.09 4.62 12.47
CA THR A 208 -0.56 3.47 11.83
C THR A 208 -1.89 3.17 12.50
N PHE A 209 -2.96 3.13 11.71
CA PHE A 209 -4.28 2.69 12.16
C PHE A 209 -4.66 1.40 11.43
N VAL A 210 -4.61 0.29 12.14
CA VAL A 210 -4.88 -1.04 11.59
C VAL A 210 -6.11 -1.67 12.20
N PHE A 211 -6.81 -2.50 11.43
CA PHE A 211 -8.03 -3.18 11.85
C PHE A 211 -7.95 -4.67 11.54
N VAL A 212 -8.37 -5.52 12.48
CA VAL A 212 -8.37 -6.99 12.27
C VAL A 212 -6.97 -7.45 11.82
N CYS A 213 -5.95 -7.04 12.58
CA CYS A 213 -4.57 -7.46 12.39
C CYS A 213 -4.40 -8.83 13.05
N HIS A 214 -3.86 -9.81 12.31
CA HIS A 214 -3.61 -11.17 12.79
C HIS A 214 -2.11 -11.41 12.95
#